data_AF-A0A0F9A2Z1-F1
#
_entry.id   AF-A0A0F9A2Z1-F1
#
_cell.length_a   1.000
_cell.length_b   1.000
_cell.length_c   1.000
_cell.angle_alpha   90.00
_cell.angle_beta   90.00
_cell.angle_gamma   90.00
#
_symmetry.space_group_name_H-M   'P 1'
#
loop_
_entity.id
_entity.type
_entity.pdbx_description
1 polymer ?
#
loop_
_entity_poly.entity_id
_entity_poly.type
_entity_poly.pdbx_seq_one_letter_code
_entity_poly.pdbx_strand_id
1 'polypeptide(L)' 'MTAIPPASFQSPGVVAREVDLSTFIAGPGATTLALLGIFEKGPIAEPTLVRSLPEAQRLFGAFLSDEFG' A
#
# COMPACT_ATOMS: atom_id res chain seq x y z
N MET A 1 -6.96 -17.45 -8.34
CA MET A 1 -6.94 -15.97 -8.24
C MET A 1 -8.35 -15.53 -7.87
N THR A 2 -8.61 -15.33 -6.57
CA THR A 2 -9.96 -14.96 -6.09
C THR A 2 -9.94 -13.48 -5.75
N ALA A 3 -10.61 -12.66 -6.55
CA ALA A 3 -10.77 -11.24 -6.27
C ALA A 3 -11.66 -11.06 -5.03
N ILE A 4 -11.20 -10.25 -4.08
CA ILE A 4 -11.99 -9.85 -2.90
C ILE A 4 -13.04 -8.85 -3.42
N PRO A 5 -14.35 -9.16 -3.32
CA PRO A 5 -15.39 -8.25 -3.76
C PRO A 5 -15.35 -6.94 -2.94
N PRO A 6 -15.70 -5.79 -3.53
CA PRO A 6 -15.89 -4.56 -2.76
C PRO A 6 -16.94 -4.85 -1.68
N ALA A 7 -16.61 -4.57 -0.43
CA ALA A 7 -17.46 -4.90 0.71
C ALA A 7 -18.79 -4.12 0.64
N SER A 8 -19.79 -4.68 -0.05
CA SER A 8 -21.16 -4.21 0.02
C SER A 8 -21.75 -4.72 1.33
N PHE A 9 -21.82 -3.85 2.32
CA PHE A 9 -22.47 -4.14 3.60
C PHE A 9 -23.98 -4.29 3.36
N GLN A 10 -24.45 -5.54 3.37
CA GLN A 10 -25.81 -5.90 2.93
C GLN A 10 -26.79 -6.11 4.10
N SER A 11 -26.34 -5.93 5.34
CA SER A 11 -27.22 -5.92 6.52
C SER A 11 -26.88 -4.73 7.43
N PRO A 12 -27.88 -4.13 8.11
CA PRO A 12 -27.70 -2.98 9.00
C PRO A 12 -27.12 -3.38 10.37
N GLY A 13 -26.14 -4.28 10.39
CA GLY A 13 -25.44 -4.75 11.59
C GLY A 13 -24.17 -3.94 11.91
N VAL A 14 -23.60 -4.17 13.09
CA VAL A 14 -22.29 -3.63 13.46
C VAL A 14 -21.20 -4.53 12.88
N VAL A 15 -20.30 -3.96 12.10
CA VAL A 15 -19.13 -4.66 11.57
C VAL A 15 -17.92 -4.28 12.40
N ALA A 16 -17.44 -5.22 13.21
CA ALA A 16 -16.14 -5.12 13.83
C ALA A 16 -15.08 -5.72 12.88
N ARG A 17 -14.01 -4.98 12.62
CA ARG A 17 -12.83 -5.47 11.90
C ARG A 17 -11.60 -5.19 12.75
N GLU A 18 -10.80 -6.21 12.97
CA GLU A 18 -9.46 -6.05 13.54
C GLU A 18 -8.55 -5.42 12.49
N VAL A 19 -7.88 -4.33 12.87
CA VAL A 19 -6.90 -3.65 12.02
C VAL A 19 -5.52 -4.00 12.55
N ASP A 20 -4.70 -4.61 11.70
CA ASP A 20 -3.29 -4.81 12.01
C ASP A 20 -2.54 -3.46 11.95
N LEU A 21 -1.85 -3.13 13.04
CA LEU A 21 -1.07 -1.90 13.20
C LEU A 21 0.44 -2.14 13.08
N SER A 22 0.87 -3.35 12.70
CA SER A 22 2.29 -3.72 12.54
C SER A 22 3.09 -2.77 11.65
N THR A 23 2.43 -2.17 10.65
CA THR A 23 3.01 -1.24 9.67
C THR A 23 2.54 0.20 9.85
N PHE A 24 1.96 0.52 11.02
CA PHE A 24 1.51 1.86 11.34
C PHE A 24 2.69 2.81 11.53
N ILE A 25 2.68 3.93 10.81
CA ILE A 25 3.65 5.01 10.94
C ILE A 25 2.99 6.12 11.78
N ALA A 26 3.52 6.34 12.99
CA ALA A 26 2.92 7.23 13.99
C ALA A 26 3.02 8.73 13.67
N GLY A 27 3.81 9.12 12.66
CA GLY A 27 3.92 10.50 12.23
C GLY A 27 5.10 10.74 11.29
N PRO A 28 5.20 11.93 10.68
CA PRO A 28 6.36 12.32 9.89
C PRO A 28 7.60 12.40 10.80
N GLY A 29 8.56 11.52 10.58
CA GLY A 29 9.88 11.61 11.23
C GLY A 29 10.74 12.71 10.62
N ALA A 30 11.78 13.16 11.33
CA ALA A 30 12.73 14.15 10.83
C ALA A 30 13.55 13.68 9.61
N THR A 31 13.46 12.39 9.26
CA THR A 31 14.20 11.77 8.17
C THR A 31 13.24 11.35 7.07
N THR A 32 13.50 11.81 5.85
CA THR A 32 12.83 11.36 4.61
C THR A 32 13.87 10.70 3.71
N LEU A 33 13.51 9.57 3.10
CA LEU A 33 14.35 8.83 2.15
C LEU A 33 13.72 8.90 0.75
N ALA A 34 14.54 9.07 -0.27
CA ALA A 34 14.13 8.86 -1.67
C ALA A 34 14.62 7.49 -2.14
N LEU A 35 13.71 6.67 -2.64
CA LEU A 35 14.00 5.35 -3.21
C LEU A 35 13.79 5.42 -4.72
N LEU A 36 14.80 5.00 -5.47
CA LEU A 36 14.74 4.87 -6.94
C LEU A 36 14.80 3.39 -7.29
N GLY A 37 13.93 2.95 -8.20
CA GLY A 37 13.85 1.55 -8.58
C GLY A 37 12.80 1.31 -9.66
N ILE A 38 12.72 0.04 -10.08
CA ILE A 38 11.68 -0.44 -10.99
C ILE A 38 10.48 -0.85 -10.14
N PHE A 39 9.32 -0.30 -10.47
CA PHE A 39 8.05 -0.63 -9.83
C PHE A 39 7.11 -1.25 -10.86
N GLU A 40 6.21 -2.13 -10.41
CA GLU A 40 5.22 -2.81 -11.26
C GLU A 40 4.28 -1.79 -11.95
N LYS A 41 3.93 -0.72 -11.23
CA LYS A 41 3.05 0.35 -11.67
C LYS A 41 3.39 1.67 -10.99
N GLY A 42 2.75 2.75 -11.41
CA GLY A 42 2.82 4.05 -10.74
C GLY A 42 3.01 5.21 -11.72
N PRO A 43 3.13 6.45 -11.19
CA PRO A 43 3.41 7.64 -11.98
C PRO A 43 4.79 7.55 -12.65
N ILE A 44 4.85 7.74 -13.97
CA ILE A 44 6.09 7.64 -14.73
C ILE A 44 6.92 8.91 -14.49
N ALA A 45 8.14 8.74 -13.97
CA ALA A 45 9.12 9.81 -13.74
C ALA A 45 8.65 10.94 -12.80
N GLU A 46 7.63 10.69 -11.96
CA GLU A 46 7.14 11.66 -10.99
C GLU A 46 7.49 11.23 -9.55
N PRO A 47 8.22 12.06 -8.78
CA PRO A 47 8.53 11.76 -7.39
C PRO A 47 7.25 11.80 -6.54
N THR A 48 6.88 10.64 -5.99
CA THR A 48 5.66 10.50 -5.18
C THR A 48 6.01 10.31 -3.71
N LEU A 49 5.51 11.19 -2.85
CA LEU A 49 5.65 11.04 -1.41
C LEU A 49 4.73 9.94 -0.90
N VAL A 50 5.28 8.95 -0.21
CA VAL A 50 4.53 7.86 0.41
C VAL A 50 4.69 7.92 1.91
N ARG A 51 3.60 7.76 2.66
CA ARG A 51 3.55 7.92 4.11
C ARG A 51 3.27 6.62 4.86
N SER A 52 2.93 5.55 4.14
CA SER A 52 2.69 4.23 4.72
C SER A 52 2.99 3.11 3.72
N LEU A 53 3.36 1.93 4.22
CA LEU A 53 3.60 0.78 3.35
C LEU A 53 2.36 0.37 2.53
N PRO A 54 1.12 0.37 3.06
CA PRO A 54 -0.07 0.09 2.27
C PRO A 54 -0.32 1.10 1.14
N GLU A 55 0.02 2.38 1.35
CA GLU A 55 -0.03 3.40 0.31
C GLU A 55 1.00 3.12 -0.79
N ALA A 56 2.22 2.72 -0.40
CA ALA A 56 3.26 2.28 -1.34
C ALA A 56 2.75 1.14 -2.23
N GLN A 57 2.16 0.10 -1.62
CA GLN A 57 1.66 -1.07 -2.35
C GLN A 57 0.49 -0.74 -3.28
N ARG A 58 -0.39 0.20 -2.88
CA ARG A 58 -1.49 0.68 -3.73
C ARG A 58 -0.98 1.41 -4.96
N LEU A 59 0.01 2.29 -4.79
CA LEU A 59 0.55 3.13 -5.85
C LEU A 59 1.51 2.37 -6.77
N PHE A 60 2.41 1.57 -6.19
CA PHE A 60 3.54 0.96 -6.89
C PHE A 60 3.43 -0.54 -7.14
N GLY A 61 2.47 -1.23 -6.50
CA GLY A 61 2.25 -2.66 -6.66
C GLY A 61 2.90 -3.51 -5.57
N ALA A 62 2.91 -4.82 -5.79
CA ALA A 62 3.58 -5.75 -4.89
C ALA A 62 5.09 -5.78 -5.19
N PHE A 63 5.85 -6.47 -4.34
CA PHE A 63 7.25 -6.74 -4.65
C PHE A 63 7.33 -7.58 -5.93
N LEU A 64 8.16 -7.14 -6.87
CA LEU A 64 8.47 -7.92 -8.05
C LEU A 64 9.16 -9.22 -7.61
N SER A 65 8.74 -10.35 -8.17
CA SER A 65 9.44 -11.63 -7.99
C SER A 65 10.87 -11.51 -8.51
N ASP A 66 11.79 -12.32 -7.97
CA ASP A 66 13.24 -12.38 -8.29
C ASP A 66 13.57 -12.72 -9.77
N GLU A 67 12.54 -12.78 -10.61
CA GLU A 67 12.60 -13.05 -12.05
C GLU A 67 12.85 -11.76 -12.87
N PHE A 68 12.74 -10.59 -12.23
CA PHE A 68 13.06 -9.29 -12.84
C PHE A 68 14.40 -8.77 -12.29
N GLY A 69 15.48 -9.32 -12.86
CA GLY A 69 16.85 -8.80 -12.75
C GLY A 69 17.12 -7.69 -13.76
#